data_AF-A0A367KFR1-F1
#
_entry.id   AF-A0A367KFR1-F1
#
_cell.length_a   1.000
_cell.length_b   1.000
_cell.length_c   1.000
_cell.angle_alpha   90.00
_cell.angle_beta   90.00
_cell.angle_gamma   90.00
#
_symmetry.space_group_name_H-M   'P 1'
#
loop_
_entity.id
_entity.type
_entity.pdbx_description
1 polymer ?
#
loop_
_entity_poly.entity_id
_entity_poly.type
_entity_poly.pdbx_seq_one_letter_code
_entity_poly.pdbx_strand_id
1 'polypeptide(L)'
;MTRKAFRPIEVDVDAGTHDDRLYNTVFDGWRANLRNKLLPLVRHETPILASMQKSIRTSAFDNYFVWTANLGTHTFFMVFLPILIWFGNVELGRNVCFLTASGVFWSGFLKDFLCLPRPLSPPVHRLTMSPSVALEYGFPSTHSTNSVSVALFFISMACEKFTPESPARLISILACLFYAASVVFGRIYCGMHSVTDCIGGAVLGYIVYWVQWTFKSHLDSLFTSDSYWIFMGIPICLMLVSLHPDPMERCPCFEDSVCFMGVVIGLMPGSWLCNQVDSCQAGLTSSLSKEAGMMAILFLLLKLVIGVACLFIWRIACKKLCYYILPPIYRIFNLPHRKFEIGARTYKSLRRESIHPVPSVLDFHSMSGNISEHEHVGIQSAIDLREHRESTLSYRGGRNLEKEAMFDPTSLLIVEDAPLRYDVDIVTKLIVYSGIGFIAVFIVPILFHSMKKVL
;
A
#
# COMPACT_ATOMS: atom_id res chain seq x y z
N MET A 1 23.99 8.41 36.56
CA MET A 1 22.62 7.99 36.19
C MET A 1 22.62 7.51 34.75
N THR A 2 22.70 6.21 34.55
CA THR A 2 22.67 5.57 33.23
C THR A 2 21.29 5.78 32.61
N ARG A 3 21.24 6.50 31.49
CA ARG A 3 20.02 6.59 30.66
C ARG A 3 19.63 5.17 30.29
N LYS A 4 18.51 4.68 30.83
CA LYS A 4 17.85 3.46 30.36
C LYS A 4 17.49 3.68 28.90
N ALA A 5 18.37 3.25 28.00
CA ALA A 5 18.04 3.11 26.60
C ALA A 5 17.02 1.98 26.53
N PHE A 6 15.78 2.30 26.17
CA PHE A 6 14.81 1.29 25.77
C PHE A 6 15.39 0.59 24.54
N ARG A 7 15.95 -0.61 24.74
CA ARG A 7 16.33 -1.49 23.63
C ARG A 7 15.05 -2.17 23.17
N PRO A 8 14.54 -1.91 21.95
CA PRO A 8 13.44 -2.70 21.41
C PRO A 8 13.95 -4.13 21.23
N ILE A 9 13.22 -5.04 21.84
CA ILE A 9 13.44 -6.47 21.81
C ILE A 9 12.80 -6.98 20.51
N GLU A 10 13.58 -7.60 19.63
CA GLU A 10 13.09 -8.15 18.36
C GLU A 10 12.85 -9.66 18.48
N VAL A 11 11.58 -10.03 18.38
CA VAL A 11 11.14 -11.38 18.02
C VAL A 11 10.21 -11.17 16.83
N ASP A 12 10.39 -11.95 15.76
CA ASP A 12 9.58 -11.92 14.52
C ASP A 12 8.19 -12.55 14.80
N VAL A 13 7.51 -12.00 15.81
CA VAL A 13 6.14 -12.39 16.18
C VAL A 13 5.20 -11.54 15.35
N ASP A 14 4.16 -12.18 14.81
CA ASP A 14 3.08 -11.51 14.11
C ASP A 14 2.55 -10.30 14.88
N ALA A 15 2.33 -9.19 14.17
CA ALA A 15 1.79 -7.97 14.79
C ALA A 15 0.41 -8.23 15.42
N GLY A 16 0.16 -7.65 16.59
CA GLY A 16 -1.11 -7.71 17.32
C GLY A 16 -1.22 -8.89 18.29
N THR A 17 -0.16 -9.71 18.43
CA THR A 17 -0.20 -11.00 19.16
C THR A 17 0.44 -10.97 20.55
N HIS A 18 1.03 -9.85 20.98
CA HIS A 18 1.51 -9.69 22.35
C HIS A 18 0.40 -9.90 23.41
N ASP A 19 0.82 -10.17 24.66
CA ASP A 19 -0.09 -10.40 25.79
C ASP A 19 -1.11 -9.25 25.93
N ASP A 20 -2.38 -9.60 26.10
CA ASP A 20 -3.49 -8.66 26.16
C ASP A 20 -3.33 -7.68 27.34
N ARG A 21 -2.57 -8.05 28.38
CA ARG A 21 -2.20 -7.14 29.49
C ARG A 21 -1.35 -5.95 29.02
N LEU A 22 -0.45 -6.16 28.06
CA LEU A 22 0.40 -5.11 27.50
C LEU A 22 -0.42 -4.14 26.65
N TYR A 23 -1.40 -4.66 25.91
CA TYR A 23 -2.34 -3.83 25.15
C TYR A 23 -3.27 -3.02 26.07
N ASN A 24 -3.81 -3.64 27.12
CA ASN A 24 -4.69 -2.95 28.08
C ASN A 24 -3.96 -1.94 28.98
N THR A 25 -2.63 -1.97 29.05
CA THR A 25 -1.84 -0.95 29.78
C THR A 25 -1.46 0.23 28.90
N VAL A 26 -1.38 0.05 27.57
CA VAL A 26 -1.05 1.15 26.65
C VAL A 26 -2.29 1.77 25.99
N PHE A 27 -3.36 1.01 25.83
CA PHE A 27 -4.61 1.51 25.28
C PHE A 27 -5.58 1.85 26.41
N ASP A 28 -5.99 3.11 26.47
CA ASP A 28 -6.97 3.58 27.45
C ASP A 28 -8.34 3.85 26.80
N GLY A 29 -9.39 3.66 27.59
CA GLY A 29 -10.76 4.06 27.25
C GLY A 29 -11.36 3.34 26.04
N TRP A 30 -11.79 4.11 25.04
CA TRP A 30 -12.55 3.60 23.89
C TRP A 30 -11.72 2.73 22.95
N ARG A 31 -10.41 3.00 22.82
CA ARG A 31 -9.47 2.24 22.00
C ARG A 31 -9.37 0.78 22.47
N ALA A 32 -9.16 0.59 23.77
CA ALA A 32 -9.08 -0.73 24.38
C ALA A 32 -10.42 -1.48 24.31
N ASN A 33 -11.54 -0.78 24.56
CA ASN A 33 -12.87 -1.38 24.48
C ASN A 33 -13.16 -1.92 23.07
N LEU A 34 -12.84 -1.15 22.02
CA LEU A 34 -13.05 -1.57 20.64
C LEU A 34 -12.19 -2.80 20.28
N ARG A 35 -10.90 -2.79 20.67
CA ARG A 35 -10.01 -3.95 20.47
C ARG A 35 -10.52 -5.19 21.21
N ASN A 36 -10.92 -5.05 22.47
CA ASN A 36 -11.37 -6.17 23.32
C ASN A 36 -12.69 -6.79 22.84
N LYS A 37 -13.53 -6.03 22.12
CA LYS A 37 -14.74 -6.56 21.46
C LYS A 37 -14.45 -7.30 20.17
N LEU A 38 -13.50 -6.82 19.36
CA LEU A 38 -13.19 -7.38 18.05
C LEU A 38 -12.22 -8.58 18.11
N LEU A 39 -11.30 -8.58 19.07
CA LEU A 39 -10.27 -9.63 19.18
C LEU A 39 -10.86 -11.05 19.35
N PRO A 40 -11.89 -11.30 20.19
CA PRO A 40 -12.47 -12.63 20.32
C PRO A 40 -13.08 -13.14 19.01
N LEU A 41 -13.62 -12.24 18.17
CA LEU A 41 -14.20 -12.61 16.87
C LEU A 41 -13.11 -13.14 15.94
N VAL A 42 -11.98 -12.42 15.81
CA VAL A 42 -10.84 -12.84 14.97
C VAL A 42 -10.28 -14.18 15.45
N ARG A 43 -10.15 -14.38 16.77
CA ARG A 43 -9.68 -15.66 17.35
C ARG A 43 -10.66 -16.81 17.06
N HIS A 44 -11.97 -16.57 17.14
CA HIS A 44 -12.99 -17.56 16.85
C HIS A 44 -13.07 -17.93 15.35
N GLU A 45 -12.83 -16.97 14.46
CA GLU A 45 -12.83 -17.20 13.01
C GLU A 45 -11.61 -17.99 12.51
N THR A 46 -10.48 -17.90 13.21
CA THR A 46 -9.22 -18.56 12.83
C THR A 46 -9.34 -20.08 12.56
N PRO A 47 -9.93 -20.91 13.45
CA PRO A 47 -10.11 -22.35 13.17
C PRO A 47 -11.08 -22.62 12.00
N ILE A 48 -12.08 -21.76 11.80
CA ILE A 48 -13.04 -21.88 10.69
C ILE A 48 -12.31 -21.62 9.37
N LEU A 49 -11.46 -20.60 9.31
CA LEU A 49 -10.62 -20.28 8.16
C LEU A 49 -9.66 -21.44 7.83
N ALA A 50 -9.05 -22.05 8.83
CA ALA A 50 -8.18 -23.21 8.63
C ALA A 50 -8.95 -24.42 8.08
N SER A 51 -10.17 -24.68 8.56
CA SER A 51 -11.03 -25.73 8.01
C SER A 51 -11.44 -25.43 6.57
N MET A 52 -11.78 -24.17 6.27
CA MET A 52 -12.10 -23.73 4.91
C MET A 52 -10.91 -23.97 3.97
N GLN A 53 -9.71 -23.53 4.35
CA GLN A 53 -8.50 -23.72 3.54
C GLN A 53 -8.22 -25.19 3.25
N LYS A 54 -8.43 -26.10 4.22
CA LYS A 54 -8.28 -27.55 4.00
C LYS A 54 -9.24 -28.11 2.95
N SER A 55 -10.42 -27.51 2.78
CA SER A 55 -11.43 -27.98 1.83
C SER A 55 -11.31 -27.36 0.43
N ILE A 56 -10.93 -26.08 0.34
CA ILE A 56 -11.00 -25.33 -0.93
C ILE A 56 -9.65 -25.10 -1.60
N ARG A 57 -8.53 -25.31 -0.91
CA ARG A 57 -7.20 -25.01 -1.48
C ARG A 57 -6.86 -25.96 -2.62
N THR A 58 -6.50 -25.36 -3.76
CA THR A 58 -5.93 -26.07 -4.92
C THR A 58 -4.86 -25.18 -5.54
N SER A 59 -3.87 -25.76 -6.24
CA SER A 59 -2.81 -24.98 -6.90
C SER A 59 -3.36 -23.93 -7.88
N ALA A 60 -4.46 -24.23 -8.57
CA ALA A 60 -5.11 -23.28 -9.48
C ALA A 60 -5.71 -22.08 -8.74
N PHE A 61 -6.44 -22.33 -7.65
CA PHE A 61 -7.04 -21.25 -6.85
C PHE A 61 -6.00 -20.48 -6.04
N ASP A 62 -4.96 -21.14 -5.54
CA ASP A 62 -3.83 -20.48 -4.86
C ASP A 62 -3.19 -19.46 -5.80
N ASN A 63 -2.85 -19.85 -7.04
CA ASN A 63 -2.32 -18.92 -8.03
C ASN A 63 -3.30 -17.77 -8.33
N TYR A 64 -4.57 -18.07 -8.59
CA TYR A 64 -5.57 -17.05 -8.89
C TYR A 64 -5.71 -16.01 -7.77
N PHE A 65 -5.86 -16.45 -6.52
CA PHE A 65 -6.08 -15.54 -5.39
C PHE A 65 -4.83 -14.78 -4.95
N VAL A 66 -3.65 -15.34 -5.19
CA VAL A 66 -2.40 -14.60 -4.97
C VAL A 66 -2.18 -13.56 -6.08
N TRP A 67 -2.49 -13.85 -7.34
CA TRP A 67 -2.41 -12.86 -8.43
C TRP A 67 -3.45 -11.74 -8.29
N THR A 68 -4.67 -12.05 -7.88
CA THR A 68 -5.70 -11.03 -7.64
C THR A 68 -5.35 -10.11 -6.47
N ALA A 69 -4.52 -10.56 -5.51
CA ALA A 69 -3.97 -9.71 -4.47
C ALA A 69 -3.17 -8.52 -5.04
N ASN A 70 -2.51 -8.71 -6.18
CA ASN A 70 -1.71 -7.66 -6.82
C ASN A 70 -2.54 -6.44 -7.23
N LEU A 71 -3.85 -6.62 -7.49
CA LEU A 71 -4.77 -5.55 -7.86
C LEU A 71 -5.01 -4.51 -6.75
N GLY A 72 -4.57 -4.77 -5.52
CA GLY A 72 -4.60 -3.79 -4.44
C GLY A 72 -3.22 -3.33 -3.96
N THR A 73 -2.15 -3.58 -4.74
CA THR A 73 -0.79 -3.17 -4.38
C THR A 73 -0.46 -1.76 -4.87
N HIS A 74 0.51 -1.12 -4.22
CA HIS A 74 1.03 0.19 -4.65
C HIS A 74 1.50 0.20 -6.11
N THR A 75 2.14 -0.88 -6.57
CA THR A 75 2.62 -0.99 -7.95
C THR A 75 1.48 -0.99 -8.96
N PHE A 76 0.39 -1.70 -8.66
CA PHE A 76 -0.81 -1.69 -9.50
C PHE A 76 -1.38 -0.27 -9.61
N PHE A 77 -1.59 0.42 -8.48
CA PHE A 77 -2.12 1.78 -8.50
C PHE A 77 -1.20 2.78 -9.21
N MET A 78 0.12 2.65 -9.03
CA MET A 78 1.12 3.51 -9.68
C MET A 78 1.08 3.40 -11.20
N VAL A 79 0.75 2.23 -11.75
CA VAL A 79 0.66 2.01 -13.20
C VAL A 79 -0.74 2.27 -13.72
N PHE A 80 -1.78 1.77 -13.05
CA PHE A 80 -3.15 1.78 -13.55
C PHE A 80 -3.84 3.14 -13.44
N LEU A 81 -3.65 3.89 -12.35
CA LEU A 81 -4.34 5.18 -12.17
C LEU A 81 -3.93 6.22 -13.23
N PRO A 82 -2.63 6.39 -13.57
CA PRO A 82 -2.23 7.32 -14.63
C PRO A 82 -2.79 6.94 -16.00
N ILE A 83 -2.98 5.65 -16.29
CA ILE A 83 -3.56 5.19 -17.56
C ILE A 83 -4.97 5.77 -17.73
N LEU A 84 -5.80 5.80 -16.68
CA LEU A 84 -7.13 6.42 -16.77
C LEU A 84 -7.05 7.88 -17.24
N ILE A 85 -6.07 8.62 -16.72
CA ILE A 85 -5.83 10.03 -17.06
C ILE A 85 -5.31 10.16 -18.51
N TRP A 86 -4.30 9.36 -18.87
CA TRP A 86 -3.65 9.42 -20.18
C TRP A 86 -4.57 9.05 -21.34
N PHE A 87 -5.59 8.23 -21.09
CA PHE A 87 -6.57 7.83 -22.11
C PHE A 87 -7.87 8.66 -22.01
N GLY A 88 -7.75 9.93 -21.64
CA GLY A 88 -8.81 10.93 -21.77
C GLY A 88 -9.86 10.91 -20.65
N ASN A 89 -9.73 10.05 -19.63
CA ASN A 89 -10.65 9.98 -18.50
C ASN A 89 -10.04 10.67 -17.26
N VAL A 90 -9.70 11.95 -17.40
CA VAL A 90 -8.99 12.75 -16.38
C VAL A 90 -9.80 12.83 -15.08
N GLU A 91 -11.08 13.19 -15.17
CA GLU A 91 -11.99 13.26 -14.02
C GLU A 91 -12.07 11.91 -13.28
N LEU A 92 -12.20 10.81 -14.03
CA LEU A 92 -12.25 9.47 -13.46
C LEU A 92 -10.94 9.11 -12.75
N GLY A 93 -9.80 9.36 -13.40
CA GLY A 93 -8.49 9.07 -12.83
C GLY A 93 -8.22 9.86 -11.55
N ARG A 94 -8.59 11.15 -11.51
CA ARG A 94 -8.49 11.98 -10.30
C ARG A 94 -9.38 11.44 -9.19
N ASN A 95 -10.66 11.16 -9.48
CA ASN A 95 -11.60 10.66 -8.48
C ASN A 95 -11.19 9.31 -7.90
N VAL A 96 -10.78 8.35 -8.75
CA VAL A 96 -10.31 7.03 -8.28
C VAL A 96 -8.99 7.15 -7.51
N CYS A 97 -8.11 8.07 -7.88
CA CYS A 97 -6.89 8.35 -7.12
C CYS A 97 -7.20 8.89 -5.71
N PHE A 98 -8.08 9.87 -5.59
CA PHE A 98 -8.53 10.37 -4.27
C PHE A 98 -9.23 9.30 -3.45
N LEU A 99 -10.08 8.50 -4.10
CA LEU A 99 -10.82 7.42 -3.47
C LEU A 99 -9.88 6.36 -2.88
N THR A 100 -8.94 5.88 -3.69
CA THR A 100 -7.95 4.87 -3.26
C THR A 100 -6.98 5.42 -2.22
N ALA A 101 -6.52 6.67 -2.37
CA ALA A 101 -5.67 7.32 -1.37
C ALA A 101 -6.39 7.47 -0.02
N SER A 102 -7.66 7.88 -0.03
CA SER A 102 -8.49 7.97 1.17
C SER A 102 -8.75 6.60 1.79
N GLY A 103 -9.00 5.57 0.97
CA GLY A 103 -9.20 4.20 1.42
C GLY A 103 -7.97 3.65 2.15
N VAL A 104 -6.77 3.83 1.59
CA VAL A 104 -5.51 3.39 2.21
C VAL A 104 -5.19 4.18 3.47
N PHE A 105 -5.40 5.51 3.45
CA PHE A 105 -5.15 6.35 4.60
C PHE A 105 -6.05 5.95 5.78
N TRP A 106 -7.36 5.87 5.58
CA TRP A 106 -8.29 5.57 6.67
C TRP A 106 -8.19 4.12 7.15
N SER A 107 -7.94 3.16 6.25
CA SER A 107 -7.72 1.77 6.68
C SER A 107 -6.41 1.64 7.45
N GLY A 108 -5.32 2.28 7.00
CA GLY A 108 -4.04 2.33 7.69
C GLY A 108 -4.14 3.02 9.06
N PHE A 109 -4.88 4.13 9.12
CA PHE A 109 -5.16 4.84 10.37
C PHE A 109 -5.85 3.92 11.38
N LEU A 110 -6.92 3.22 10.97
CA LEU A 110 -7.65 2.30 11.84
C LEU A 110 -6.83 1.06 12.22
N LYS A 111 -5.98 0.56 11.32
CA LYS A 111 -5.04 -0.53 11.60
C LYS A 111 -4.07 -0.17 12.73
N ASP A 112 -3.38 0.96 12.59
CA ASP A 112 -2.42 1.44 13.59
C ASP A 112 -3.12 1.89 14.87
N PHE A 113 -4.38 2.34 14.77
CA PHE A 113 -5.20 2.65 15.92
C PHE A 113 -5.62 1.38 16.69
N LEU A 114 -6.08 0.32 16.04
CA LEU A 114 -6.64 -0.85 16.74
C LEU A 114 -5.63 -1.95 17.08
N CYS A 115 -4.54 -2.04 16.31
CA CYS A 115 -3.50 -3.05 16.47
C CYS A 115 -4.07 -4.48 16.62
N LEU A 116 -5.06 -4.83 15.80
CA LEU A 116 -5.68 -6.15 15.81
C LEU A 116 -4.85 -7.14 14.98
N PRO A 117 -4.58 -8.34 15.50
CA PRO A 117 -3.76 -9.33 14.81
C PRO A 117 -4.48 -9.89 13.58
N ARG A 118 -3.70 -10.41 12.63
CA ARG A 118 -4.19 -11.28 11.56
C ARG A 118 -4.61 -12.65 12.13
N PRO A 119 -5.36 -13.48 11.36
CA PRO A 119 -5.60 -14.87 11.74
C PRO A 119 -4.30 -15.61 12.05
N LEU A 120 -4.28 -16.38 13.13
CA LEU A 120 -3.07 -17.06 13.61
C LEU A 120 -2.59 -18.10 12.59
N SER A 121 -1.30 -18.11 12.34
CA SER A 121 -0.63 -19.06 11.46
C SER A 121 0.52 -19.70 12.24
N PRO A 122 0.48 -21.02 12.54
CA PRO A 122 -0.60 -22.00 12.31
C PRO A 122 -1.89 -21.75 13.14
N PRO A 123 -3.07 -22.35 12.82
CA PRO A 123 -3.32 -23.39 11.82
C PRO A 123 -3.64 -22.87 10.41
N VAL A 124 -3.77 -21.56 10.22
CA VAL A 124 -4.02 -20.96 8.90
C VAL A 124 -2.69 -20.87 8.13
N HIS A 125 -2.71 -21.18 6.85
CA HIS A 125 -1.56 -20.98 5.96
C HIS A 125 -1.69 -19.63 5.26
N ARG A 126 -0.70 -18.74 5.39
CA ARG A 126 -0.75 -17.42 4.75
C ARG A 126 -0.11 -17.47 3.38
N LEU A 127 -0.87 -17.08 2.37
CA LEU A 127 -0.40 -16.96 0.99
C LEU A 127 -0.13 -15.50 0.68
N THR A 128 1.14 -15.14 0.49
CA THR A 128 1.55 -13.77 0.19
C THR A 128 2.75 -13.73 -0.76
N MET A 129 2.73 -12.76 -1.66
CA MET A 129 3.87 -12.44 -2.53
C MET A 129 4.97 -11.67 -1.79
N SER A 130 4.65 -11.06 -0.64
CA SER A 130 5.61 -10.31 0.16
C SER A 130 5.49 -10.66 1.65
N PRO A 131 6.57 -11.13 2.30
CA PRO A 131 6.61 -11.40 3.73
C PRO A 131 6.30 -10.15 4.57
N SER A 132 6.68 -8.96 4.10
CA SER A 132 6.47 -7.69 4.83
C SER A 132 5.00 -7.36 5.09
N VAL A 133 4.08 -7.88 4.27
CA VAL A 133 2.63 -7.68 4.41
C VAL A 133 2.07 -8.54 5.55
N ALA A 134 2.73 -9.63 5.91
CA ALA A 134 2.34 -10.47 7.05
C ALA A 134 2.53 -9.75 8.40
N LEU A 135 3.43 -8.76 8.45
CA LEU A 135 3.71 -7.94 9.63
C LEU A 135 2.68 -6.82 9.85
N GLU A 136 1.73 -6.62 8.94
CA GLU A 136 0.67 -5.64 9.12
C GLU A 136 -0.48 -6.15 10.00
N TYR A 137 -1.13 -5.23 10.70
CA TYR A 137 -2.40 -5.48 11.37
C TYR A 137 -3.52 -5.93 10.41
N GLY A 138 -4.41 -6.78 10.92
CA GLY A 138 -5.48 -7.41 10.15
C GLY A 138 -6.67 -6.49 9.90
N PHE A 139 -7.13 -5.78 10.93
CA PHE A 139 -8.38 -5.02 10.87
C PHE A 139 -8.15 -3.51 10.68
N PRO A 140 -8.85 -2.82 9.76
CA PRO A 140 -9.68 -3.37 8.68
C PRO A 140 -8.83 -3.77 7.45
N SER A 141 -9.39 -4.61 6.57
CA SER A 141 -8.72 -4.99 5.31
C SER A 141 -8.65 -3.81 4.32
N THR A 142 -7.44 -3.33 4.03
CA THR A 142 -7.18 -2.28 3.01
C THR A 142 -7.59 -2.74 1.60
N HIS A 143 -7.30 -4.00 1.24
CA HIS A 143 -7.70 -4.55 -0.07
C HIS A 143 -9.22 -4.55 -0.23
N SER A 144 -9.96 -4.95 0.81
CA SER A 144 -11.42 -4.93 0.81
C SER A 144 -11.97 -3.50 0.76
N THR A 145 -11.34 -2.56 1.48
CA THR A 145 -11.70 -1.14 1.47
C THR A 145 -11.59 -0.54 0.06
N ASN A 146 -10.45 -0.76 -0.60
CA ASN A 146 -10.21 -0.22 -1.94
C ASN A 146 -11.01 -0.92 -3.03
N SER A 147 -11.12 -2.26 -3.01
CA SER A 147 -11.87 -2.97 -4.06
C SER A 147 -13.35 -2.64 -4.02
N VAL A 148 -13.96 -2.60 -2.82
CA VAL A 148 -15.37 -2.25 -2.64
C VAL A 148 -15.62 -0.79 -3.00
N SER A 149 -14.79 0.15 -2.53
CA SER A 149 -14.98 1.57 -2.85
C SER A 149 -14.87 1.85 -4.36
N VAL A 150 -13.85 1.31 -5.02
CA VAL A 150 -13.64 1.47 -6.47
C VAL A 150 -14.76 0.79 -7.27
N ALA A 151 -15.19 -0.42 -6.89
CA ALA A 151 -16.29 -1.11 -7.55
C ALA A 151 -17.60 -0.32 -7.45
N LEU A 152 -17.94 0.20 -6.26
CA LEU A 152 -19.13 1.03 -6.06
C LEU A 152 -19.06 2.33 -6.86
N PHE A 153 -17.88 2.95 -6.95
CA PHE A 153 -17.67 4.15 -7.74
C PHE A 153 -17.90 3.90 -9.23
N PHE A 154 -17.34 2.81 -9.78
CA PHE A 154 -17.54 2.44 -11.18
C PHE A 154 -18.97 1.98 -11.48
N ILE A 155 -19.63 1.26 -10.58
CA ILE A 155 -21.06 0.92 -10.70
C ILE A 155 -21.90 2.18 -10.83
N SER A 156 -21.63 3.17 -9.97
CA SER A 156 -22.40 4.41 -9.94
C SER A 156 -22.12 5.27 -11.18
N MET A 157 -20.87 5.32 -11.63
CA MET A 157 -20.52 5.96 -12.90
C MET A 157 -21.18 5.26 -14.10
N ALA A 158 -21.25 3.92 -14.11
CA ALA A 158 -21.93 3.17 -15.16
C ALA A 158 -23.44 3.44 -15.17
N CYS A 159 -24.05 3.62 -14.00
CA CYS A 159 -25.45 4.01 -13.87
C CYS A 159 -25.73 5.44 -14.34
N GLU A 160 -24.78 6.37 -14.19
CA GLU A 160 -24.89 7.74 -14.72
C GLU A 160 -24.66 7.83 -16.23
N LYS A 161 -23.69 7.07 -16.77
CA LYS A 161 -23.30 7.16 -18.19
C LYS A 161 -24.17 6.34 -19.13
N PHE A 162 -24.69 5.19 -18.68
CA PHE A 162 -25.44 4.26 -19.52
C PHE A 162 -26.91 4.21 -19.13
N THR A 163 -27.79 4.12 -20.14
CA THR A 163 -29.22 3.92 -19.92
C THR A 163 -29.50 2.60 -19.20
N PRO A 164 -30.60 2.48 -18.43
CA PRO A 164 -30.95 1.25 -17.71
C PRO A 164 -31.03 0.00 -18.59
N GLU A 165 -31.47 0.15 -19.84
CA GLU A 165 -31.64 -0.93 -20.80
C GLU A 165 -30.33 -1.33 -21.51
N SER A 166 -29.26 -0.55 -21.36
CA SER A 166 -28.01 -0.81 -22.06
C SER A 166 -27.33 -2.09 -21.52
N PRO A 167 -27.02 -3.07 -22.40
CA PRO A 167 -26.24 -4.24 -22.00
C PRO A 167 -24.88 -3.87 -21.40
N ALA A 168 -24.29 -2.74 -21.84
CA ALA A 168 -23.02 -2.24 -21.32
C ALA A 168 -23.10 -1.89 -19.83
N ARG A 169 -24.25 -1.37 -19.36
CA ARG A 169 -24.49 -1.09 -17.94
C ARG A 169 -24.48 -2.39 -17.13
N LEU A 170 -25.24 -3.39 -17.58
CA LEU A 170 -25.34 -4.68 -16.89
C LEU A 170 -23.98 -5.38 -16.81
N ILE A 171 -23.25 -5.44 -17.93
CA ILE A 171 -21.91 -6.04 -17.99
C ILE A 171 -20.94 -5.31 -17.03
N SER A 172 -20.97 -3.98 -17.01
CA SER A 172 -20.12 -3.19 -16.10
C SER A 172 -20.41 -3.47 -14.63
N ILE A 173 -21.70 -3.57 -14.27
CA ILE A 173 -22.12 -3.88 -12.90
C ILE A 173 -21.65 -5.28 -12.50
N LEU A 174 -21.92 -6.29 -13.34
CA LEU A 174 -21.51 -7.67 -13.06
C LEU A 174 -19.99 -7.81 -12.96
N ALA A 175 -19.24 -7.13 -13.83
CA ALA A 175 -17.78 -7.11 -13.77
C ALA A 175 -17.25 -6.48 -12.48
N CYS A 176 -17.84 -5.35 -12.04
CA CYS A 176 -17.44 -4.68 -10.79
C CYS A 176 -17.77 -5.53 -9.56
N LEU A 177 -18.95 -6.18 -9.54
CA LEU A 177 -19.35 -7.08 -8.46
C LEU A 177 -18.42 -8.30 -8.40
N PHE A 178 -18.09 -8.90 -9.55
CA PHE A 178 -17.15 -10.01 -9.63
C PHE A 178 -15.75 -9.58 -9.15
N TYR A 179 -15.27 -8.42 -9.57
CA TYR A 179 -13.98 -7.87 -9.10
C TYR A 179 -13.96 -7.69 -7.58
N ALA A 180 -14.96 -7.02 -7.01
CA ALA A 180 -15.02 -6.80 -5.56
C ALA A 180 -15.12 -8.12 -4.79
N ALA A 181 -16.00 -9.02 -5.21
CA ALA A 181 -16.18 -10.33 -4.58
C ALA A 181 -14.90 -11.17 -4.65
N SER A 182 -14.24 -11.21 -5.81
CA SER A 182 -13.00 -11.97 -6.02
C SER A 182 -11.86 -11.47 -5.13
N VAL A 183 -11.64 -10.15 -5.06
CA VAL A 183 -10.59 -9.57 -4.22
C VAL A 183 -10.88 -9.79 -2.73
N VAL A 184 -12.11 -9.52 -2.27
CA VAL A 184 -12.49 -9.68 -0.86
C VAL A 184 -12.38 -11.15 -0.43
N PHE A 185 -12.96 -12.06 -1.21
CA PHE A 185 -12.86 -13.49 -0.94
C PHE A 185 -11.41 -13.97 -1.00
N GLY A 186 -10.61 -13.46 -1.94
CA GLY A 186 -9.18 -13.77 -2.05
C GLY A 186 -8.36 -13.41 -0.82
N ARG A 187 -8.78 -12.44 0.00
CA ARG A 187 -8.09 -12.12 1.28
C ARG A 187 -8.38 -13.13 2.39
N ILE A 188 -9.59 -13.67 2.39
CA ILE A 188 -10.02 -14.75 3.29
C ILE A 188 -9.36 -16.06 2.85
N TYR A 189 -9.39 -16.36 1.55
CA TYR A 189 -8.77 -17.54 0.94
C TYR A 189 -7.28 -17.64 1.26
N CYS A 190 -6.53 -16.54 1.06
CA CYS A 190 -5.09 -16.48 1.32
C CYS A 190 -4.74 -16.48 2.83
N GLY A 191 -5.71 -16.55 3.73
CA GLY A 191 -5.46 -16.59 5.18
C GLY A 191 -4.89 -15.29 5.76
N MET A 192 -4.89 -14.21 4.97
CA MET A 192 -4.31 -12.92 5.34
C MET A 192 -5.26 -12.10 6.21
N HIS A 193 -6.57 -12.28 6.06
CA HIS A 193 -7.59 -11.51 6.76
C HIS A 193 -8.74 -12.41 7.25
N SER A 194 -9.30 -12.02 8.39
CA SER A 194 -10.53 -12.61 8.93
C SER A 194 -11.76 -12.12 8.15
N VAL A 195 -12.92 -12.76 8.35
CA VAL A 195 -14.19 -12.28 7.80
C VAL A 195 -14.55 -10.93 8.41
N THR A 196 -14.31 -10.77 9.72
CA THR A 196 -14.48 -9.49 10.42
C THR A 196 -13.62 -8.37 9.80
N ASP A 197 -12.37 -8.66 9.43
CA ASP A 197 -11.49 -7.67 8.77
C ASP A 197 -12.04 -7.23 7.41
N CYS A 198 -12.57 -8.18 6.65
CA CYS A 198 -13.14 -7.94 5.33
C CYS A 198 -14.45 -7.17 5.40
N ILE A 199 -15.33 -7.46 6.37
CA ILE A 199 -16.56 -6.71 6.62
C ILE A 199 -16.21 -5.28 7.05
N GLY A 200 -15.29 -5.12 8.01
CA GLY A 200 -14.82 -3.81 8.46
C GLY A 200 -14.25 -2.99 7.31
N GLY A 201 -13.45 -3.61 6.44
CA GLY A 201 -12.94 -3.00 5.22
C GLY A 201 -14.04 -2.63 4.22
N ALA A 202 -15.04 -3.49 4.00
CA ALA A 202 -16.14 -3.20 3.10
C ALA A 202 -17.02 -2.03 3.59
N VAL A 203 -17.30 -1.96 4.90
CA VAL A 203 -18.03 -0.84 5.53
C VAL A 203 -17.24 0.45 5.38
N LEU A 204 -15.94 0.43 5.66
CA LEU A 204 -15.07 1.60 5.47
C LEU A 204 -15.04 2.02 3.98
N GLY A 205 -14.93 1.05 3.07
CA GLY A 205 -14.94 1.27 1.63
C GLY A 205 -16.24 1.93 1.17
N TYR A 206 -17.39 1.52 1.70
CA TYR A 206 -18.67 2.17 1.44
C TYR A 206 -18.70 3.62 1.93
N ILE A 207 -18.21 3.90 3.14
CA ILE A 207 -18.15 5.27 3.68
C ILE A 207 -17.26 6.16 2.80
N VAL A 208 -16.06 5.69 2.46
CA VAL A 208 -15.12 6.42 1.59
C VAL A 208 -15.72 6.68 0.21
N TYR A 209 -16.37 5.66 -0.38
CA TYR A 209 -17.13 5.82 -1.63
C TYR A 209 -18.25 6.86 -1.50
N TRP A 210 -19.07 6.79 -0.45
CA TRP A 210 -20.20 7.68 -0.25
C TRP A 210 -19.75 9.15 -0.13
N VAL A 211 -18.69 9.40 0.65
CA VAL A 211 -18.08 10.74 0.76
C VAL A 211 -17.56 11.20 -0.60
N GLN A 212 -16.73 10.40 -1.27
CA GLN A 212 -16.16 10.78 -2.56
C GLN A 212 -17.25 11.04 -3.61
N TRP A 213 -18.27 10.19 -3.68
CA TRP A 213 -19.37 10.32 -4.64
C TRP A 213 -20.19 11.59 -4.39
N THR A 214 -20.48 11.90 -3.12
CA THR A 214 -21.24 13.08 -2.73
C THR A 214 -20.49 14.37 -3.05
N PHE A 215 -19.17 14.39 -2.85
CA PHE A 215 -18.32 15.58 -3.06
C PHE A 215 -17.58 15.60 -4.40
N LYS A 216 -17.83 14.64 -5.32
CA LYS A 216 -17.07 14.52 -6.58
C LYS A 216 -17.10 15.79 -7.43
N SER A 217 -18.25 16.46 -7.51
CA SER A 217 -18.44 17.69 -8.29
C SER A 217 -17.67 18.86 -7.69
N HIS A 218 -17.67 18.98 -6.37
CA HIS A 218 -16.91 20.01 -5.65
C HIS A 218 -15.41 19.79 -5.83
N LEU A 219 -14.94 18.54 -5.66
CA LEU A 219 -13.55 18.19 -5.90
C LEU A 219 -13.13 18.48 -7.34
N ASP A 220 -13.93 18.09 -8.33
CA ASP A 220 -13.61 18.36 -9.74
C ASP A 220 -13.56 19.87 -10.04
N SER A 221 -14.47 20.65 -9.46
CA SER A 221 -14.44 22.12 -9.57
C SER A 221 -13.16 22.72 -8.95
N LEU A 222 -12.64 22.16 -7.86
CA LEU A 222 -11.38 22.63 -7.26
C LEU A 222 -10.17 22.34 -8.17
N PHE A 223 -10.17 21.24 -8.92
CA PHE A 223 -9.08 20.93 -9.86
C PHE A 223 -9.13 21.74 -11.17
N THR A 224 -10.33 22.16 -11.57
CA THR A 224 -10.58 22.86 -12.85
C THR A 224 -10.75 24.36 -12.69
N SER A 225 -10.87 24.86 -11.46
CA SER A 225 -10.89 26.28 -11.17
C SER A 225 -9.50 26.91 -11.30
N ASP A 226 -9.45 28.16 -11.78
CA ASP A 226 -8.23 28.97 -11.78
C ASP A 226 -7.78 29.42 -10.38
N SER A 227 -8.58 29.11 -9.36
CA SER A 227 -8.30 29.52 -7.99
C SER A 227 -7.15 28.75 -7.33
N TYR A 228 -6.42 29.44 -6.46
CA TYR A 228 -5.35 28.87 -5.63
C TYR A 228 -5.87 28.02 -4.45
N TRP A 229 -7.19 27.93 -4.24
CA TRP A 229 -7.77 27.13 -3.15
C TRP A 229 -7.35 25.65 -3.19
N ILE A 230 -7.02 25.11 -4.36
CA ILE A 230 -6.54 23.74 -4.50
C ILE A 230 -5.26 23.46 -3.68
N PHE A 231 -4.43 24.48 -3.46
CA PHE A 231 -3.19 24.35 -2.69
C PHE A 231 -3.45 24.20 -1.18
N MET A 232 -4.62 24.56 -0.68
CA MET A 232 -5.01 24.29 0.72
C MET A 232 -5.14 22.79 1.00
N GLY A 233 -5.29 21.95 -0.02
CA GLY A 233 -5.25 20.51 0.14
C GLY A 233 -3.88 20.00 0.63
N ILE A 234 -2.78 20.68 0.30
CA ILE A 234 -1.42 20.27 0.71
C ILE A 234 -1.26 20.30 2.24
N PRO A 235 -1.51 21.43 2.95
CA PRO A 235 -1.42 21.43 4.41
C PRO A 235 -2.43 20.50 5.07
N ILE A 236 -3.62 20.28 4.48
CA ILE A 236 -4.59 19.30 4.99
C ILE A 236 -4.02 17.88 4.90
N CYS A 237 -3.43 17.51 3.76
CA CYS A 237 -2.76 16.23 3.57
C CYS A 237 -1.62 16.01 4.57
N LEU A 238 -0.77 17.03 4.76
CA LEU A 238 0.32 16.98 5.75
C LEU A 238 -0.19 16.88 7.18
N MET A 239 -1.27 17.60 7.50
CA MET A 239 -1.94 17.52 8.80
C MET A 239 -2.49 16.11 9.04
N LEU A 240 -3.17 15.50 8.06
CA LEU A 240 -3.67 14.13 8.16
C LEU A 240 -2.56 13.11 8.41
N VAL A 241 -1.43 13.22 7.71
CA VAL A 241 -0.25 12.38 7.95
C VAL A 241 0.30 12.60 9.37
N SER A 242 0.31 13.84 9.87
CA SER A 242 0.78 14.14 11.23
C SER A 242 -0.15 13.62 12.34
N LEU A 243 -1.44 13.49 12.05
CA LEU A 243 -2.45 12.96 12.97
C LEU A 243 -2.50 11.42 12.97
N HIS A 244 -1.77 10.76 12.08
CA HIS A 244 -1.76 9.31 11.98
C HIS A 244 -1.24 8.68 13.28
N PRO A 245 -1.95 7.71 13.90
CA PRO A 245 -1.60 7.18 15.20
C PRO A 245 -0.25 6.46 15.18
N ASP A 246 0.47 6.50 16.29
CA ASP A 246 1.64 5.64 16.50
C ASP A 246 1.16 4.22 16.85
N PRO A 247 1.52 3.18 16.08
CA PRO A 247 1.21 1.81 16.42
C PRO A 247 2.05 1.31 17.61
N MET A 248 1.62 0.21 18.21
CA MET A 248 2.36 -0.44 19.29
C MET A 248 3.61 -1.17 18.81
N GLU A 249 3.47 -1.90 17.70
CA GLU A 249 4.56 -2.58 17.02
C GLU A 249 4.80 -1.90 15.66
N ARG A 250 5.84 -2.34 14.97
CA ARG A 250 6.20 -1.77 13.67
C ARG A 250 5.20 -2.23 12.59
N CYS A 251 4.35 -1.32 12.07
CA CYS A 251 3.54 -1.55 10.86
C CYS A 251 4.05 -0.73 9.66
N PRO A 252 4.07 -1.26 8.42
CA PRO A 252 4.29 -0.44 7.21
C PRO A 252 3.11 0.50 6.86
N CYS A 253 1.95 0.34 7.52
CA CYS A 253 0.70 1.10 7.34
C CYS A 253 0.90 2.62 7.17
N PHE A 254 1.74 3.22 8.02
CA PHE A 254 2.02 4.64 7.97
C PHE A 254 2.80 5.06 6.72
N GLU A 255 3.78 4.27 6.30
CA GLU A 255 4.57 4.57 5.11
C GLU A 255 3.71 4.52 3.84
N ASP A 256 2.77 3.59 3.79
CA ASP A 256 1.80 3.49 2.71
C ASP A 256 0.89 4.72 2.69
N SER A 257 0.43 5.16 3.87
CA SER A 257 -0.35 6.39 4.04
C SER A 257 0.40 7.62 3.54
N VAL A 258 1.69 7.75 3.86
CA VAL A 258 2.57 8.83 3.37
C VAL A 258 2.71 8.78 1.85
N CYS A 259 2.87 7.59 1.27
CA CYS A 259 3.01 7.44 -0.19
C CYS A 259 1.74 7.87 -0.92
N PHE A 260 0.56 7.40 -0.51
CA PHE A 260 -0.71 7.77 -1.14
C PHE A 260 -1.06 9.24 -0.94
N MET A 261 -0.83 9.78 0.26
CA MET A 261 -1.05 11.20 0.50
C MET A 261 -0.06 12.07 -0.30
N GLY A 262 1.18 11.58 -0.49
CA GLY A 262 2.15 12.17 -1.40
C GLY A 262 1.60 12.28 -2.82
N VAL A 263 1.05 11.20 -3.39
CA VAL A 263 0.43 11.23 -4.72
C VAL A 263 -0.64 12.31 -4.82
N VAL A 264 -1.51 12.43 -3.80
CA VAL A 264 -2.55 13.46 -3.73
C VAL A 264 -1.98 14.88 -3.70
N ILE A 265 -0.93 15.12 -2.90
CA ILE A 265 -0.21 16.40 -2.84
C ILE A 265 0.38 16.77 -4.21
N GLY A 266 0.86 15.80 -4.98
CA GLY A 266 1.35 16.01 -6.35
C GLY A 266 0.26 16.23 -7.39
N LEU A 267 -0.86 15.53 -7.22
CA LEU A 267 -2.00 15.55 -8.13
C LEU A 267 -2.67 16.93 -8.17
N MET A 268 -2.75 17.62 -7.03
CA MET A 268 -3.32 18.96 -6.88
C MET A 268 -2.65 20.01 -7.79
N PRO A 269 -1.36 20.36 -7.62
CA PRO A 269 -0.67 21.32 -8.47
C PRO A 269 -0.55 20.84 -9.91
N GLY A 270 -0.38 19.53 -10.14
CA GLY A 270 -0.28 18.97 -11.48
C GLY A 270 -1.57 19.15 -12.29
N SER A 271 -2.73 18.90 -11.66
CA SER A 271 -4.04 19.11 -12.29
C SER A 271 -4.32 20.58 -12.56
N TRP A 272 -4.01 21.46 -11.60
CA TRP A 272 -4.21 22.90 -11.73
C TRP A 272 -3.35 23.48 -12.87
N LEU A 273 -2.06 23.13 -12.94
CA LEU A 273 -1.19 23.56 -14.04
C LEU A 273 -1.63 23.00 -15.38
N CYS A 274 -2.06 21.73 -15.43
CA CYS A 274 -2.54 21.13 -16.66
C CYS A 274 -3.79 21.84 -17.20
N ASN A 275 -4.63 22.39 -16.32
CA ASN A 275 -5.80 23.18 -16.71
C ASN A 275 -5.42 24.49 -17.41
N GLN A 276 -4.31 25.12 -17.00
CA GLN A 276 -3.86 26.40 -17.57
C GLN A 276 -2.99 26.26 -18.82
N VAL A 277 -2.49 25.06 -19.09
CA VAL A 277 -1.51 24.81 -20.15
C VAL A 277 -2.16 24.00 -21.26
N ASP A 278 -2.47 24.66 -22.39
CA ASP A 278 -3.13 24.04 -23.54
C ASP A 278 -2.39 22.81 -24.08
N SER A 279 -1.05 22.80 -24.01
CA SER A 279 -0.24 21.65 -24.44
C SER A 279 -0.46 20.41 -23.57
N CYS A 280 -0.79 20.60 -22.29
CA CYS A 280 -1.13 19.51 -21.39
C CYS A 280 -2.51 18.93 -21.73
N GLN A 281 -3.51 19.80 -21.90
CA GLN A 281 -4.86 19.39 -22.30
C GLN A 281 -4.85 18.68 -23.66
N ALA A 282 -4.10 19.21 -24.63
CA ALA A 282 -3.95 18.60 -25.95
C ALA A 282 -3.34 17.18 -25.88
N GLY A 283 -2.37 16.95 -24.99
CA GLY A 283 -1.77 15.62 -24.79
C GLY A 283 -2.70 14.59 -24.12
N LEU A 284 -3.69 15.06 -23.36
CA LEU A 284 -4.74 14.24 -22.75
C LEU A 284 -5.84 13.87 -23.74
N THR A 285 -6.10 14.72 -24.75
CA THR A 285 -7.08 14.41 -25.79
C THR A 285 -6.59 13.28 -26.71
N SER A 286 -7.13 12.08 -26.50
CA SER A 286 -6.99 10.95 -27.43
C SER A 286 -8.02 11.08 -28.56
N SER A 287 -7.89 12.12 -29.39
CA SER A 287 -8.60 12.16 -30.67
C SER A 287 -7.95 11.15 -31.61
N LEU A 288 -8.31 9.87 -31.45
CA LEU A 288 -8.18 8.91 -32.54
C LEU A 288 -9.13 9.40 -33.62
N SER A 289 -8.59 9.86 -34.75
CA SER A 289 -9.41 9.94 -35.96
C SER A 289 -9.99 8.54 -36.21
N LYS A 290 -11.26 8.47 -36.63
CA LYS A 290 -11.98 7.20 -36.90
C LYS A 290 -11.36 6.36 -38.04
N GLU A 291 -10.24 6.79 -38.59
CA GLU A 291 -9.45 6.15 -39.66
C GLU A 291 -8.22 5.42 -39.06
N ALA A 292 -8.43 4.70 -37.96
CA ALA A 292 -7.34 4.13 -37.15
C ALA A 292 -6.74 2.86 -37.78
N GLY A 293 -5.68 3.03 -38.58
CA GLY A 293 -4.77 1.95 -38.99
C GLY A 293 -3.84 1.48 -37.87
N MET A 294 -2.92 0.55 -38.19
CA MET A 294 -1.89 0.02 -37.26
C MET A 294 -1.08 1.10 -36.53
N MET A 295 -0.90 2.27 -37.14
CA MET A 295 -0.18 3.41 -36.56
C MET A 295 -0.85 3.98 -35.31
N ALA A 296 -2.18 3.96 -35.23
CA ALA A 296 -2.90 4.45 -34.04
C ALA A 296 -2.68 3.53 -32.84
N ILE A 297 -2.69 2.20 -33.07
CA ILE A 297 -2.41 1.20 -32.03
C ILE A 297 -0.96 1.34 -31.56
N LEU A 298 -0.01 1.49 -32.49
CA LEU A 298 1.39 1.73 -32.16
C LEU A 298 1.58 3.00 -31.31
N PHE A 299 0.88 4.10 -31.66
CA PHE A 299 0.91 5.33 -30.88
C PHE A 299 0.37 5.14 -29.46
N LEU A 300 -0.76 4.44 -29.30
CA LEU A 300 -1.33 4.15 -27.97
C LEU A 300 -0.40 3.26 -27.12
N LEU A 301 0.23 2.26 -27.72
CA LEU A 301 1.23 1.43 -27.03
C LEU A 301 2.46 2.25 -26.64
N LEU A 302 2.95 3.11 -27.52
CA LEU A 302 4.09 3.98 -27.23
C LEU A 302 3.75 4.99 -26.11
N LYS A 303 2.54 5.55 -26.13
CA LYS A 303 2.01 6.41 -25.07
C LYS A 303 2.05 5.71 -23.71
N LEU A 304 1.58 4.47 -23.65
CA LEU A 304 1.59 3.64 -22.44
C LEU A 304 3.03 3.38 -21.97
N VAL A 305 3.91 2.89 -22.84
CA VAL A 305 5.29 2.53 -22.49
C VAL A 305 6.09 3.74 -22.02
N ILE A 306 6.02 4.86 -22.74
CA ILE A 306 6.74 6.09 -22.39
C ILE A 306 6.20 6.66 -21.08
N GLY A 307 4.88 6.71 -20.90
CA GLY A 307 4.27 7.19 -19.66
C GLY A 307 4.75 6.39 -18.44
N VAL A 308 4.66 5.05 -18.51
CA VAL A 308 5.10 4.17 -17.42
C VAL A 308 6.61 4.31 -17.18
N ALA A 309 7.43 4.35 -18.24
CA ALA A 309 8.87 4.54 -18.12
C ALA A 309 9.23 5.86 -17.42
N CYS A 310 8.54 6.96 -17.73
CA CYS A 310 8.75 8.25 -17.08
C CYS A 310 8.52 8.19 -15.56
N LEU A 311 7.48 7.49 -15.11
CA LEU A 311 7.19 7.34 -13.68
C LEU A 311 8.30 6.54 -12.96
N PHE A 312 8.80 5.46 -13.57
CA PHE A 312 9.90 4.68 -13.00
C PHE A 312 11.23 5.44 -13.00
N ILE A 313 11.55 6.15 -14.09
CA ILE A 313 12.75 7.00 -14.18
C ILE A 313 12.72 8.05 -13.08
N TRP A 314 11.60 8.76 -12.92
CA TRP A 314 11.41 9.72 -11.83
C TRP A 314 11.63 9.08 -10.47
N ARG A 315 10.97 7.94 -10.20
CA ARG A 315 11.08 7.23 -8.93
C ARG A 315 12.53 6.89 -8.60
N ILE A 316 13.30 6.39 -9.57
CA ILE A 316 14.71 6.02 -9.37
C ILE A 316 15.59 7.28 -9.19
N ALA A 317 15.42 8.28 -10.04
CA ALA A 317 16.24 9.50 -10.01
C ALA A 317 15.99 10.33 -8.74
N CYS A 318 14.72 10.58 -8.42
CA CYS A 318 14.31 11.37 -7.26
C CYS A 318 14.71 10.68 -5.95
N LYS A 319 14.55 9.36 -5.85
CA LYS A 319 15.02 8.59 -4.68
C LYS A 319 16.53 8.73 -4.46
N LYS A 320 17.34 8.60 -5.51
CA LYS A 320 18.80 8.79 -5.43
C LYS A 320 19.17 10.21 -4.99
N LEU A 321 18.48 11.22 -5.55
CA LEU A 321 18.71 12.61 -5.21
C LEU A 321 18.35 12.93 -3.75
N CYS A 322 17.20 12.44 -3.28
CA CYS A 322 16.75 12.61 -1.90
C CYS A 322 17.75 12.02 -0.90
N TYR A 323 18.30 10.82 -1.16
CA TYR A 323 19.29 10.23 -0.26
C TYR A 323 20.64 10.94 -0.27
N TYR A 324 20.96 11.69 -1.32
CA TYR A 324 22.14 12.53 -1.34
C TYR A 324 21.92 13.83 -0.55
N ILE A 325 20.75 14.45 -0.70
CA ILE A 325 20.45 15.81 -0.18
C ILE A 325 19.89 15.79 1.25
N LEU A 326 19.01 14.85 1.60
CA LEU A 326 18.26 14.89 2.86
C LEU A 326 19.13 14.60 4.11
N PRO A 327 20.05 13.63 4.13
CA PRO A 327 20.87 13.37 5.30
C PRO A 327 21.67 14.58 5.82
N PRO A 328 22.36 15.39 4.99
CA PRO A 328 23.05 16.59 5.49
C PRO A 328 22.06 17.64 6.03
N ILE A 329 20.90 17.82 5.39
CA ILE A 329 19.86 18.75 5.87
C ILE A 329 19.36 18.35 7.26
N TYR A 330 19.01 17.07 7.45
CA TYR A 330 18.54 16.57 8.75
C TYR A 330 19.57 16.74 9.87
N ARG A 331 20.86 16.56 9.56
CA ARG A 331 21.95 16.76 10.52
C ARG A 331 22.10 18.24 10.91
N ILE A 332 21.90 19.16 9.98
CA ILE A 332 22.00 20.61 10.21
C ILE A 332 20.79 21.13 11.01
N PHE A 333 19.58 20.76 10.62
CA PHE A 333 18.35 21.35 11.16
C PHE A 333 17.76 20.65 12.40
N ASN A 334 18.32 19.51 12.82
CA ASN A 334 17.83 18.75 13.98
C ASN A 334 16.31 18.48 13.94
N LEU A 335 15.85 17.93 12.82
CA LEU A 335 14.43 17.61 12.64
C LEU A 335 14.00 16.46 13.57
N PRO A 336 12.74 16.49 14.06
CA PRO A 336 12.21 15.42 14.90
C PRO A 336 12.09 14.12 14.10
N HIS A 337 12.37 12.99 14.75
CA HIS A 337 12.20 11.66 14.18
C HIS A 337 11.09 10.91 14.92
N ARG A 338 10.43 9.96 14.24
CA ARG A 338 9.36 9.17 14.85
C ARG A 338 9.93 8.06 15.73
N LYS A 339 9.07 7.46 16.57
CA LYS A 339 9.43 6.47 17.61
C LYS A 339 10.21 5.26 17.09
N PHE A 340 9.93 4.81 15.86
CA PHE A 340 10.51 3.59 15.28
C PHE A 340 11.65 3.86 14.28
N GLU A 341 12.07 5.11 14.13
CA GLU A 341 13.04 5.50 13.11
C GLU A 341 14.39 5.89 13.71
N ILE A 342 15.44 5.56 12.97
CA ILE A 342 16.79 5.93 13.34
C ILE A 342 17.06 7.33 12.79
N GLY A 343 17.24 8.28 13.69
CA GLY A 343 17.53 9.66 13.31
C GLY A 343 18.84 9.80 12.52
N ALA A 344 18.89 10.78 11.60
CA ALA A 344 20.03 11.11 10.75
C ALA A 344 21.39 11.34 11.46
N ARG A 345 21.35 11.51 12.78
CA ARG A 345 22.51 11.71 13.66
C ARG A 345 23.25 10.41 13.99
N THR A 346 22.52 9.31 13.98
CA THR A 346 22.97 8.01 14.51
C THR A 346 23.69 7.16 13.47
N TYR A 347 23.62 7.55 12.18
CA TYR A 347 24.28 6.83 11.08
C TYR A 347 25.13 7.78 10.22
N LYS A 348 26.34 7.32 9.85
CA LYS A 348 27.25 8.06 8.96
C LYS A 348 26.92 7.84 7.49
N SER A 349 26.51 6.63 7.12
CA SER A 349 26.08 6.23 5.78
C SER A 349 24.84 5.35 5.85
N LEU A 350 23.97 5.44 4.85
CA LEU A 350 22.82 4.53 4.70
C LEU A 350 23.36 3.14 4.32
N ARG A 351 23.13 2.13 5.14
CA ARG A 351 23.45 0.74 4.78
C ARG A 351 22.56 0.33 3.60
N ARG A 352 23.14 -0.06 2.46
CA ARG A 352 22.41 -0.44 1.23
C ARG A 352 21.39 -1.58 1.40
N GLU A 353 21.53 -2.38 2.45
CA GLU A 353 20.70 -3.56 2.75
C GLU A 353 19.43 -3.25 3.58
N SER A 354 19.27 -2.02 4.05
CA SER A 354 18.17 -1.59 4.93
C SER A 354 16.81 -1.43 4.24
N ILE A 355 16.64 -1.96 3.05
CA ILE A 355 15.50 -1.63 2.21
C ILE A 355 14.76 -2.92 1.89
N HIS A 356 13.57 -3.09 2.49
CA HIS A 356 12.53 -3.84 1.78
C HIS A 356 12.38 -3.19 0.41
N PRO A 357 12.67 -3.90 -0.69
CA PRO A 357 12.42 -3.35 -1.99
C PRO A 357 10.92 -3.09 -2.07
N VAL A 358 10.52 -1.82 -2.05
CA VAL A 358 9.19 -1.45 -2.57
C VAL A 358 9.21 -1.96 -4.01
N PRO A 359 8.36 -2.95 -4.37
CA PRO A 359 8.68 -3.87 -5.44
C PRO A 359 9.23 -3.14 -6.66
N SER A 360 10.51 -3.37 -6.92
CA SER A 360 11.12 -2.88 -8.14
C SER A 360 10.58 -3.75 -9.28
N VAL A 361 10.64 -3.28 -10.53
CA VAL A 361 10.31 -4.13 -11.68
C VAL A 361 11.19 -5.40 -11.71
N LEU A 362 12.32 -5.40 -10.99
CA LEU A 362 13.17 -6.57 -10.73
C LEU A 362 12.51 -7.64 -9.84
N ASP A 363 11.57 -7.29 -8.96
CA ASP A 363 10.84 -8.26 -8.13
C ASP A 363 9.77 -9.04 -8.92
N PHE A 364 9.41 -8.60 -10.15
CA PHE A 364 8.60 -9.42 -11.06
C PHE A 364 9.27 -10.77 -11.39
N HIS A 365 10.60 -10.83 -11.38
CA HIS A 365 11.31 -12.07 -11.66
C HIS A 365 11.27 -13.06 -10.47
N SER A 366 11.07 -12.55 -9.25
CA SER A 366 10.79 -13.36 -8.05
C SER A 366 9.32 -13.79 -7.94
N MET A 367 8.43 -13.24 -8.80
CA MET A 367 7.00 -13.62 -8.87
C MET A 367 6.73 -14.83 -9.79
N SER A 368 7.77 -15.37 -10.46
CA SER A 368 7.68 -16.58 -11.28
C SER A 368 8.15 -17.85 -10.54
N GLY A 369 8.42 -17.74 -9.23
CA GLY A 369 8.81 -18.86 -8.37
C GLY A 369 7.68 -19.86 -8.12
N ASN A 370 8.03 -21.05 -7.63
CA ASN A 370 7.05 -22.07 -7.24
C ASN A 370 6.19 -21.58 -6.06
N ILE A 371 4.90 -21.96 -6.02
CA ILE A 371 3.92 -21.57 -4.98
C ILE A 371 4.43 -21.82 -3.55
N SER A 372 5.30 -22.81 -3.35
CA SER A 372 5.95 -23.09 -2.06
C SER A 372 6.78 -21.93 -1.51
N GLU A 373 7.23 -20.99 -2.35
CA GLU A 373 7.95 -19.78 -1.94
C GLU A 373 7.01 -18.67 -1.44
N HIS A 374 5.69 -18.80 -1.69
CA HIS A 374 4.67 -17.80 -1.31
C HIS A 374 3.84 -18.21 -0.08
N GLU A 375 4.16 -19.34 0.53
CA GLU A 375 3.51 -19.84 1.74
C GLU A 375 4.33 -19.43 2.98
N HIS A 376 3.69 -18.68 3.88
CA HIS A 376 4.30 -18.22 5.13
C HIS A 376 3.55 -18.81 6.32
N VAL A 377 4.30 -19.41 7.25
CA VAL A 377 3.81 -19.89 8.53
C VAL A 377 4.47 -19.08 9.64
N GLY A 378 3.67 -18.45 10.50
CA GLY A 378 4.17 -17.61 11.60
C GLY A 378 4.83 -18.42 12.71
N ILE A 379 5.71 -17.76 13.47
CA ILE A 379 6.38 -18.34 14.64
C ILE A 379 5.48 -18.14 15.87
N GLN A 380 5.06 -19.22 16.54
CA GLN A 380 4.17 -19.15 17.71
C GLN A 380 4.84 -19.59 19.01
N SER A 381 5.88 -20.41 18.91
CA SER A 381 6.57 -20.96 20.07
C SER A 381 8.08 -20.73 19.99
N ALA A 382 8.74 -20.83 21.15
CA ALA A 382 10.20 -20.84 21.20
C ALA A 382 10.80 -22.03 20.44
N ILE A 383 10.03 -23.10 20.23
CA ILE A 383 10.43 -24.28 19.45
C ILE A 383 10.42 -23.94 17.96
N ASP A 384 9.33 -23.34 17.47
CA ASP A 384 9.21 -22.88 16.07
C ASP A 384 10.34 -21.91 15.71
N LEU A 385 10.70 -21.03 16.65
CA LEU A 385 11.76 -20.05 16.47
C LEU A 385 13.14 -20.72 16.34
N ARG A 386 13.36 -21.81 17.09
CA ARG A 386 14.56 -22.63 16.99
C ARG A 386 14.62 -23.37 15.65
N GLU A 387 13.52 -23.99 15.22
CA GLU A 387 13.44 -24.69 13.93
C GLU A 387 13.67 -23.73 12.75
N HIS A 388 13.09 -22.52 12.80
CA HIS A 388 13.32 -21.49 11.79
C HIS A 388 14.78 -21.02 11.74
N ARG A 389 15.45 -20.93 12.90
CA ARG A 389 16.88 -20.58 12.95
C ARG A 389 17.75 -21.70 12.38
N GLU A 390 17.44 -22.96 12.72
CA GLU A 390 18.14 -24.14 12.20
C GLU A 390 17.95 -24.30 10.68
N SER A 391 16.76 -24.02 10.13
CA SER A 391 16.52 -24.03 8.68
C SER A 391 17.26 -22.91 7.94
N THR A 392 17.35 -21.72 8.53
CA THR A 392 18.08 -20.59 7.94
C THR A 392 19.60 -20.85 7.92
N LEU A 393 20.12 -21.49 8.97
CA LEU A 393 21.53 -21.89 9.07
C LEU A 393 21.90 -23.02 8.11
N SER A 394 21.01 -23.99 7.89
CA SER A 394 21.25 -25.08 6.93
C SER A 394 21.26 -24.57 5.48
N TYR A 395 20.40 -23.59 5.14
CA TYR A 395 20.37 -22.98 3.82
C TYR A 395 21.61 -22.14 3.48
N ARG A 396 22.22 -21.48 4.48
CA ARG A 396 23.42 -20.64 4.29
C ARG A 396 24.74 -21.41 4.13
N GLY A 397 24.70 -22.75 4.01
CA GLY A 397 25.88 -23.59 3.88
C GLY A 397 26.69 -23.59 5.17
N GLY A 398 26.40 -24.57 6.04
CA GLY A 398 26.98 -24.70 7.37
C GLY A 398 28.51 -24.50 7.39
N ARG A 399 28.95 -23.37 7.94
CA ARG A 399 30.25 -23.30 8.61
C ARG A 399 30.01 -23.53 10.08
N ASN A 400 30.55 -24.63 10.58
CA ASN A 400 30.63 -24.99 12.00
C ASN A 400 31.03 -23.76 12.83
N LEU A 401 30.05 -23.21 13.54
CA LEU A 401 30.27 -22.38 14.72
C LEU A 401 29.66 -23.15 15.88
N GLU A 402 30.33 -24.24 16.26
CA GLU A 402 30.22 -24.76 17.61
C GLU A 402 30.72 -23.68 18.55
N LYS A 403 29.80 -22.96 19.17
CA LYS A 403 30.01 -22.36 20.48
C LYS A 403 28.94 -22.92 21.38
N GLU A 404 29.36 -23.82 22.26
CA GLU A 404 28.66 -24.16 23.49
C GLU A 404 28.37 -22.87 24.27
N ALA A 405 27.22 -22.28 24.03
CA ALA A 405 26.67 -21.24 24.88
C ALA A 405 25.55 -21.89 25.68
N MET A 406 25.83 -22.09 26.97
CA MET A 406 24.86 -22.49 27.99
C MET A 406 23.58 -21.66 27.85
N PHE A 407 22.45 -22.35 27.70
CA PHE A 407 21.14 -21.75 27.50
C PHE A 407 20.72 -20.97 28.76
N ASP A 408 20.86 -19.65 28.72
CA ASP A 408 20.25 -18.74 29.71
C ASP A 408 18.84 -18.37 29.20
N PRO A 409 17.75 -18.83 29.85
CA PRO A 409 16.38 -18.52 29.44
C PRO A 409 16.06 -17.02 29.49
N THR A 410 16.94 -16.20 30.05
CA THR A 410 16.83 -14.73 30.11
C THR A 410 17.46 -14.02 28.90
N SER A 411 18.14 -14.75 28.01
CA SER A 411 18.87 -14.20 26.84
C SER A 411 18.03 -14.07 25.56
N LEU A 412 16.71 -14.22 25.67
CA LEU A 412 15.70 -14.28 24.59
C LEU A 412 15.56 -13.03 23.69
N LEU A 413 16.50 -12.08 23.70
CA LEU A 413 16.25 -10.70 23.26
C LEU A 413 17.39 -10.07 22.45
N ILE A 414 18.06 -10.84 21.57
CA ILE A 414 19.10 -10.28 20.68
C ILE A 414 18.99 -10.91 19.29
N VAL A 415 18.55 -10.12 18.30
CA VAL A 415 18.77 -10.39 16.87
C VAL A 415 19.12 -9.09 16.14
N GLU A 416 20.21 -9.13 15.36
CA GLU A 416 20.59 -8.20 14.30
C GLU A 416 19.94 -8.73 13.01
N ASP A 417 19.17 -7.91 12.27
CA ASP A 417 18.89 -8.02 10.81
C ASP A 417 17.46 -7.60 10.36
N ALA A 418 16.70 -6.82 11.14
CA ALA A 418 15.59 -6.04 10.55
C ALA A 418 16.15 -4.88 9.69
N PRO A 419 15.61 -4.59 8.49
CA PRO A 419 16.04 -3.44 7.69
C PRO A 419 15.85 -2.15 8.48
N LEU A 420 16.96 -1.50 8.83
CA LEU A 420 17.00 -0.26 9.61
C LEU A 420 16.24 0.85 8.87
N ARG A 421 15.14 1.36 9.41
CA ARG A 421 14.35 2.44 8.79
C ARG A 421 14.84 3.80 9.27
N TYR A 422 15.10 4.71 8.33
CA TYR A 422 15.63 6.03 8.60
C TYR A 422 14.53 7.09 8.50
N ASP A 423 14.61 8.13 9.33
CA ASP A 423 13.74 9.32 9.27
C ASP A 423 13.66 9.95 7.86
N VAL A 424 14.79 9.93 7.16
CA VAL A 424 14.91 10.38 5.77
C VAL A 424 14.03 9.57 4.80
N ASP A 425 13.67 8.33 5.11
CA ASP A 425 12.87 7.47 4.23
C ASP A 425 11.42 7.97 4.09
N ILE A 426 10.79 8.44 5.17
CA ILE A 426 9.42 9.01 5.10
C ILE A 426 9.40 10.19 4.14
N VAL A 427 10.29 11.16 4.34
CA VAL A 427 10.31 12.37 3.53
C VAL A 427 10.71 12.07 2.10
N THR A 428 11.63 11.12 1.89
CA THR A 428 11.95 10.62 0.55
C THR A 428 10.72 10.03 -0.13
N LYS A 429 9.93 9.20 0.57
CA LYS A 429 8.69 8.64 0.03
C LYS A 429 7.69 9.74 -0.31
N LEU A 430 7.46 10.69 0.59
CA LEU A 430 6.53 11.80 0.35
C LEU A 430 6.91 12.58 -0.93
N ILE A 431 8.17 12.96 -1.08
CA ILE A 431 8.68 13.71 -2.23
C ILE A 431 8.57 12.88 -3.52
N VAL A 432 9.02 11.63 -3.49
CA VAL A 432 9.00 10.75 -4.66
C VAL A 432 7.57 10.56 -5.16
N TYR A 433 6.62 10.22 -4.28
CA TYR A 433 5.24 9.96 -4.65
C TYR A 433 4.46 11.24 -5.00
N SER A 434 4.76 12.38 -4.39
CA SER A 434 4.27 13.68 -4.86
C SER A 434 4.74 13.99 -6.27
N GLY A 435 6.00 13.69 -6.60
CA GLY A 435 6.46 13.85 -7.97
C GLY A 435 5.79 12.88 -8.95
N ILE A 436 5.48 11.64 -8.54
CA ILE A 436 4.73 10.67 -9.37
C ILE A 436 3.35 11.24 -9.75
N GLY A 437 2.59 11.74 -8.77
CA GLY A 437 1.27 12.36 -9.02
C GLY A 437 1.37 13.57 -9.96
N PHE A 438 2.36 14.44 -9.74
CA PHE A 438 2.59 15.61 -10.57
C PHE A 438 2.97 15.26 -12.01
N ILE A 439 3.92 14.33 -12.18
CA ILE A 439 4.41 13.91 -13.51
C ILE A 439 3.33 13.20 -14.30
N ALA A 440 2.54 12.36 -13.64
CA ALA A 440 1.46 11.63 -14.28
C ALA A 440 0.42 12.57 -14.92
N VAL A 441 0.12 13.70 -14.28
CA VAL A 441 -0.95 14.62 -14.73
C VAL A 441 -0.45 15.81 -15.52
N PHE A 442 0.79 16.24 -15.35
CA PHE A 442 1.30 17.44 -16.03
C PHE A 442 2.40 17.13 -17.06
N ILE A 443 3.52 16.56 -16.61
CA ILE A 443 4.70 16.37 -17.47
C ILE A 443 4.46 15.34 -18.57
N VAL A 444 3.90 14.19 -18.22
CA VAL A 444 3.66 13.10 -19.17
C VAL A 444 2.69 13.50 -20.29
N PRO A 445 1.56 14.18 -20.00
CA PRO A 445 0.71 14.72 -21.06
C PRO A 445 1.40 15.72 -21.99
N ILE A 446 2.26 16.60 -21.49
CA ILE A 446 3.05 17.52 -22.33
C ILE A 446 3.99 16.74 -23.27
N LEU A 447 4.60 15.65 -22.78
CA LEU A 447 5.39 14.76 -23.61
C LEU A 447 4.54 14.10 -24.70
N PHE A 448 3.33 13.65 -24.39
CA PHE A 448 2.42 13.07 -25.37
C PHE A 448 2.02 14.06 -26.47
N HIS A 449 1.80 15.33 -26.12
CA HIS A 449 1.56 16.38 -27.11
C HIS A 449 2.77 16.59 -28.01
N SER A 450 3.97 16.61 -27.44
CA SER A 450 5.22 16.74 -28.21
C SER A 450 5.42 15.56 -29.16
N MET A 451 5.13 14.34 -28.70
CA MET A 451 5.19 13.13 -29.55
C MET A 451 4.20 13.19 -30.71
N LYS A 452 2.97 13.66 -30.46
CA LYS A 452 1.93 13.81 -31.50
C LYS A 452 2.30 14.83 -32.59
N LYS A 453 3.24 15.74 -32.32
CA LYS A 453 3.75 16.67 -33.34
C LYS A 453 4.86 16.08 -34.23
N VAL A 454 5.53 15.03 -33.75
CA VAL A 454 6.68 14.41 -34.42
C VAL A 454 6.26 13.20 -35.26
N LEU A 455 5.23 12.49 -34.82
CA LEU A 455 4.56 11.40 -35.54
C LEU A 455 3.41 11.93 -36.39
#